data_AF-A0A820JFD4-F1
#
_entry.id   AF-A0A820JFD4-F1
#
_cell.length_a   1.000
_cell.length_b   1.000
_cell.length_c   1.000
_cell.angle_alpha   90.00
_cell.angle_beta   90.00
_cell.angle_gamma   90.00
#
_symmetry.space_group_name_H-M   'P 1'
#
loop_
_entity.id
_entity.type
_entity.pdbx_description
1 polymer ?
#
loop_
_entity_poly.entity_id
_entity_poly.type
_entity_poly.pdbx_seq_one_letter_code
_entity_poly.pdbx_strand_id
1 'polypeptide(L)'
;VFKWWSGRSVSVILRFLGTTPTSSTIYKTLLSISEQISELYHIPMNSYPTVNQLRDQLETYLLSEIPANEYLVILLDSIDQLQTDAYDCKWLPIYFPSNVKCIISTLPDHGDILKRLQLILKEDENLYVNVPPFEPATVELVYNDWLKMKNRSLSPKQRLFINNLMKERNEILPLFMKLFFDIMSTWHSYDPIDENLTDLKEVDDCIRYLFQRLQIIHNTVLFSRALCYM
;
A
#
# COMPACT_ATOMS: atom_id res chain seq x y z
N VAL A 1 -17.05 -0.46 -14.28
CA VAL A 1 -15.79 -0.46 -15.08
C VAL A 1 -15.43 0.99 -15.39
N PHE A 2 -14.39 1.52 -14.74
CA PHE A 2 -13.91 2.88 -14.93
C PHE A 2 -13.30 3.04 -16.34
N LYS A 3 -14.16 3.25 -17.35
CA LYS A 3 -13.76 3.53 -18.74
C LYS A 3 -13.31 4.99 -18.92
N TRP A 4 -12.49 5.49 -17.99
CA TRP A 4 -11.89 6.83 -18.11
C TRP A 4 -10.77 6.85 -19.16
N TRP A 5 -10.18 5.68 -19.40
CA TRP A 5 -9.06 5.50 -20.31
C TRP A 5 -9.48 4.68 -21.53
N SER A 6 -9.73 5.37 -22.65
CA SER A 6 -10.16 4.77 -23.92
C SER A 6 -8.97 4.58 -24.87
N GLY A 7 -7.96 3.81 -24.47
CA GLY A 7 -6.82 3.45 -25.34
C GLY A 7 -5.85 4.58 -25.69
N ARG A 8 -5.75 5.61 -24.84
CA ARG A 8 -4.78 6.74 -24.99
C ARG A 8 -3.45 6.44 -24.25
N SER A 9 -2.48 7.35 -24.21
CA SER A 9 -1.32 7.19 -23.30
C SER A 9 -1.75 7.48 -21.85
N VAL A 10 -1.31 6.65 -20.90
CA VAL A 10 -1.42 6.90 -19.45
C VAL A 10 -0.04 6.85 -18.85
N SER A 11 0.31 7.91 -18.13
CA SER A 11 1.51 8.00 -17.32
C SER A 11 1.13 7.82 -15.84
N VAL A 12 1.96 7.09 -15.09
CA VAL A 12 1.74 6.85 -13.66
C VAL A 12 2.96 7.35 -12.88
N ILE A 13 2.72 8.26 -11.94
CA ILE A 13 3.71 8.75 -10.98
C ILE A 13 3.38 8.14 -9.62
N LEU A 14 4.19 7.18 -9.18
CA LEU A 14 4.05 6.51 -7.90
C LEU A 14 5.08 7.04 -6.88
N ARG A 15 4.63 7.32 -5.67
CA ARG A 15 5.49 7.69 -4.53
C ARG A 15 5.08 6.88 -3.31
N PHE A 16 5.99 6.07 -2.80
CA PHE A 16 5.90 5.49 -1.46
C PHE A 16 6.42 6.53 -0.46
N LEU A 17 5.55 7.07 0.36
CA LEU A 17 5.90 8.14 1.29
C LEU A 17 6.64 7.58 2.50
N GLY A 18 7.59 8.35 3.05
CA GLY A 18 8.38 7.94 4.23
C GLY A 18 9.45 6.86 3.99
N THR A 19 9.41 6.14 2.86
CA THR A 19 10.34 5.02 2.58
C THR A 19 11.66 5.44 1.92
N THR A 20 11.73 6.64 1.32
CA THR A 20 12.94 7.15 0.68
C THR A 20 13.30 8.56 1.17
N PRO A 21 14.59 8.96 1.17
CA PRO A 21 14.98 10.32 1.54
C PRO A 21 14.32 11.43 0.72
N THR A 22 13.87 11.11 -0.51
CA THR A 22 13.17 11.99 -1.45
C THR A 22 11.66 12.07 -1.19
N SER A 23 11.09 11.14 -0.42
CA SER A 23 9.68 11.11 -0.03
C SER A 23 9.48 11.25 1.48
N SER A 24 10.52 11.72 2.19
CA SER A 24 10.51 11.84 3.66
C SER A 24 9.93 13.16 4.17
N THR A 25 9.84 14.19 3.31
CA THR A 25 9.27 15.49 3.67
C THR A 25 8.33 15.96 2.56
N ILE A 26 7.34 16.78 2.94
CA ILE A 26 6.37 17.36 2.02
C ILE A 26 7.07 18.04 0.83
N TYR A 27 8.08 18.86 1.14
CA TYR A 27 8.82 19.62 0.14
C TYR A 27 9.45 18.71 -0.92
N LYS A 28 10.17 17.66 -0.49
CA LYS A 28 10.87 16.76 -1.41
C LYS A 28 9.88 15.93 -2.22
N THR A 29 8.78 15.49 -1.62
CA THR A 29 7.71 14.79 -2.32
C THR A 29 7.13 15.67 -3.43
N LEU A 30 6.69 16.89 -3.12
CA LEU A 30 6.13 17.82 -4.11
C LEU A 30 7.14 18.19 -5.20
N LEU A 31 8.39 18.49 -4.81
CA LEU A 31 9.45 18.77 -5.75
C LEU A 31 9.62 17.60 -6.71
N SER A 32 9.86 16.38 -6.20
CA SER A 32 10.09 15.19 -7.02
C SER A 32 8.94 14.86 -7.98
N ILE A 33 7.69 15.11 -7.60
CA ILE A 33 6.52 14.93 -8.47
C ILE A 33 6.54 15.99 -9.57
N SER A 34 6.80 17.25 -9.18
CA SER A 34 6.89 18.38 -10.12
C SER A 34 8.00 18.17 -11.15
N GLU A 35 9.20 17.72 -10.73
CA GLU A 35 10.31 17.48 -11.67
C GLU A 35 9.97 16.35 -12.64
N GLN A 36 9.34 15.27 -12.15
CA GLN A 36 8.94 14.16 -13.01
C GLN A 36 7.86 14.56 -14.03
N ILE A 37 6.89 15.39 -13.64
CA ILE A 37 5.88 15.92 -14.57
C ILE A 37 6.55 16.84 -15.61
N SER A 38 7.41 17.74 -15.16
CA SER A 38 8.19 18.65 -16.00
C SER A 38 9.00 17.88 -17.05
N GLU A 39 9.72 16.85 -16.64
CA GLU A 39 10.54 16.03 -17.54
C GLU A 39 9.67 15.23 -18.53
N LEU A 40 8.56 14.64 -18.06
CA LEU A 40 7.71 13.77 -18.87
C LEU A 40 6.91 14.53 -19.94
N TYR A 41 6.47 15.75 -19.65
CA TYR A 41 5.68 16.58 -20.58
C TYR A 41 6.45 17.77 -21.17
N HIS A 42 7.75 17.89 -20.87
CA HIS A 42 8.61 19.02 -21.28
C HIS A 42 8.05 20.40 -20.87
N ILE A 43 7.40 20.45 -19.70
CA ILE A 43 6.86 21.69 -19.13
C ILE A 43 7.94 22.32 -18.27
N PRO A 44 8.41 23.55 -18.54
CA PRO A 44 9.44 24.17 -17.73
C PRO A 44 8.92 24.34 -16.29
N MET A 45 9.78 24.17 -15.29
CA MET A 45 9.41 24.41 -13.90
C MET A 45 10.47 25.26 -13.21
N ASN A 46 10.05 25.97 -12.18
CA ASN A 46 10.94 26.68 -11.27
C ASN A 46 11.09 25.90 -9.97
N SER A 47 12.28 25.96 -9.37
CA SER A 47 12.45 25.56 -7.97
C SER A 47 12.00 26.71 -7.06
N TYR A 48 11.19 26.38 -6.06
CA TYR A 48 10.73 27.34 -5.06
C TYR A 48 11.19 26.90 -3.67
N PRO A 49 11.54 27.84 -2.76
CA PRO A 49 12.03 27.48 -1.43
C PRO A 49 10.93 27.02 -0.47
N THR A 50 9.65 27.20 -0.79
CA THR A 50 8.53 26.89 0.10
C THR A 50 7.59 25.83 -0.45
N VAL A 51 7.01 25.04 0.45
CA VAL A 51 6.00 24.01 0.14
C VAL A 51 4.79 24.60 -0.56
N ASN A 52 4.27 25.74 -0.08
CA ASN A 52 3.07 26.37 -0.66
C ASN A 52 3.31 26.79 -2.12
N GLN A 53 4.46 27.38 -2.43
CA GLN A 53 4.78 27.77 -3.80
C GLN A 53 4.94 26.56 -4.72
N LEU A 54 5.55 25.47 -4.23
CA LEU A 54 5.63 24.22 -5.01
C LEU A 54 4.25 23.62 -5.24
N ARG A 55 3.38 23.58 -4.23
CA ARG A 55 1.99 23.14 -4.37
C ARG A 55 1.24 23.99 -5.39
N ASP A 56 1.35 25.31 -5.30
CA ASP A 56 0.63 26.23 -6.18
C ASP A 56 1.11 26.10 -7.62
N GLN A 57 2.43 25.98 -7.86
CA GLN A 57 2.98 25.70 -9.19
C GLN A 57 2.49 24.35 -9.72
N LEU A 58 2.50 23.30 -8.88
CA LEU A 58 2.01 21.98 -9.27
C LEU A 58 0.55 22.07 -9.71
N GLU A 59 -0.32 22.60 -8.85
CA GLU A 59 -1.77 22.66 -9.06
C GLU A 59 -2.17 23.58 -10.22
N THR A 60 -1.66 24.80 -10.26
CA THR A 60 -2.15 25.84 -11.17
C THR A 60 -1.47 25.85 -12.53
N TYR A 61 -0.23 25.33 -12.61
CA TYR A 61 0.59 25.40 -13.81
C TYR A 61 0.96 24.01 -14.35
N LEU A 62 1.66 23.18 -13.58
CA LEU A 62 2.15 21.91 -14.13
C LEU A 62 1.01 20.95 -14.51
N LEU A 63 0.00 20.83 -13.65
CA LEU A 63 -1.13 19.94 -13.94
C LEU A 63 -1.97 20.45 -15.11
N SER A 64 -2.16 21.78 -15.24
CA SER A 64 -3.01 22.39 -16.26
C SER A 64 -2.41 22.34 -17.67
N GLU A 65 -1.07 22.29 -17.78
CA GLU A 65 -0.34 22.19 -19.04
C GLU A 65 -0.25 20.74 -19.58
N ILE A 66 -0.75 19.74 -18.84
CA ILE A 66 -0.77 18.35 -19.33
C ILE A 66 -1.71 18.23 -20.53
N PRO A 67 -1.24 17.73 -21.69
CA PRO A 67 -2.06 17.62 -22.90
C PRO A 67 -3.37 16.86 -22.66
N ALA A 68 -4.49 17.40 -23.14
CA ALA A 68 -5.83 16.85 -22.90
C ALA A 68 -6.06 15.44 -23.51
N ASN A 69 -5.20 15.01 -24.44
CA ASN A 69 -5.19 13.67 -25.03
C ASN A 69 -4.38 12.65 -24.22
N GLU A 70 -3.66 13.08 -23.18
CA GLU A 70 -2.86 12.24 -22.30
C GLU A 70 -3.43 12.21 -20.89
N TYR A 71 -3.27 11.08 -20.20
CA TYR A 71 -3.78 10.89 -18.86
C TYR A 71 -2.65 10.71 -17.86
N LEU A 72 -2.76 11.38 -16.70
CA LEU A 72 -1.82 11.22 -15.60
C LEU A 72 -2.52 10.66 -14.37
N VAL A 73 -1.92 9.64 -13.75
CA VAL A 73 -2.31 9.15 -12.43
C VAL A 73 -1.16 9.38 -11.46
N ILE A 74 -1.42 10.10 -10.38
CA ILE A 74 -0.50 10.28 -9.26
C ILE A 74 -0.96 9.35 -8.14
N LEU A 75 -0.08 8.48 -7.67
CA LEU A 75 -0.32 7.54 -6.58
C LEU A 75 0.60 7.93 -5.41
N LEU A 76 0.00 8.36 -4.31
CA LEU A 76 0.71 8.65 -3.06
C LEU A 76 0.36 7.57 -2.04
N ASP A 77 1.31 6.69 -1.78
CA ASP A 77 1.11 5.59 -0.85
C ASP A 77 1.58 5.97 0.56
N SER A 78 0.71 5.74 1.54
CA SER A 78 0.96 5.83 2.98
C SER A 78 1.31 7.24 3.47
N ILE A 79 0.39 8.22 3.37
CA ILE A 79 0.60 9.58 3.91
C ILE A 79 0.96 9.56 5.40
N ASP A 80 0.42 8.60 6.15
CA ASP A 80 0.72 8.38 7.56
C ASP A 80 2.21 8.09 7.86
N GLN A 81 3.03 7.77 6.86
CA GLN A 81 4.48 7.60 7.03
C GLN A 81 5.29 8.89 6.86
N LEU A 82 4.65 10.01 6.50
CA LEU A 82 5.29 11.32 6.51
C LEU A 82 5.43 11.85 7.94
N GLN A 83 6.20 12.93 8.08
CA GLN A 83 6.27 13.68 9.33
C GLN A 83 4.92 14.30 9.67
N THR A 84 4.69 14.57 10.96
CA THR A 84 3.38 15.03 11.48
C THR A 84 2.92 16.37 10.93
N ASP A 85 3.84 17.19 10.39
CA ASP A 85 3.53 18.42 9.68
C ASP A 85 2.76 18.18 8.37
N ALA A 86 2.84 16.97 7.78
CA ALA A 86 2.11 16.57 6.59
C ALA A 86 0.66 16.17 6.85
N TYR A 87 0.29 15.89 8.10
CA TYR A 87 -1.03 15.33 8.43
C TYR A 87 -2.14 16.37 8.27
N ASP A 88 -1.81 17.66 8.22
CA ASP A 88 -2.79 18.71 7.94
C ASP A 88 -3.40 18.64 6.54
N CYS A 89 -2.76 17.89 5.62
CA CYS A 89 -3.15 17.65 4.24
C CYS A 89 -3.31 18.92 3.38
N LYS A 90 -2.95 20.11 3.87
CA LYS A 90 -3.11 21.38 3.15
C LYS A 90 -2.08 21.58 2.04
N TRP A 91 -1.03 20.79 2.07
CA TRP A 91 0.03 20.77 1.07
C TRP A 91 -0.37 20.02 -0.20
N LEU A 92 -1.43 19.21 -0.16
CA LEU A 92 -1.92 18.47 -1.32
C LEU A 92 -2.64 19.41 -2.29
N PRO A 93 -2.47 19.23 -3.60
CA PRO A 93 -3.36 19.82 -4.59
C PRO A 93 -4.79 19.28 -4.42
N ILE A 94 -5.78 20.15 -4.58
CA ILE A 94 -7.20 19.83 -4.49
C ILE A 94 -7.92 20.03 -5.83
N TYR A 95 -7.32 20.77 -6.77
CA TYR A 95 -7.86 20.96 -8.11
C TYR A 95 -7.04 20.15 -9.13
N PHE A 96 -7.73 19.23 -9.83
CA PHE A 96 -7.14 18.40 -10.87
C PHE A 96 -7.90 18.58 -12.19
N PRO A 97 -7.20 18.71 -13.33
CA PRO A 97 -7.83 18.64 -14.64
C PRO A 97 -8.51 17.29 -14.89
N SER A 98 -9.45 17.24 -15.84
CA SER A 98 -10.26 16.04 -16.10
C SER A 98 -9.44 14.79 -16.49
N ASN A 99 -8.26 15.01 -17.07
CA ASN A 99 -7.31 13.99 -17.51
C ASN A 99 -6.27 13.62 -16.44
N VAL A 100 -6.31 14.23 -15.25
CA VAL A 100 -5.42 13.92 -14.13
C VAL A 100 -6.21 13.36 -12.96
N LYS A 101 -5.68 12.31 -12.32
CA LYS A 101 -6.23 11.75 -11.08
C LYS A 101 -5.13 11.60 -10.05
N CYS A 102 -5.45 11.89 -8.79
CA CYS A 102 -4.59 11.61 -7.65
C CYS A 102 -5.30 10.59 -6.75
N ILE A 103 -4.60 9.52 -6.39
CA ILE A 103 -5.06 8.50 -5.45
C ILE A 103 -4.09 8.49 -4.29
N ILE A 104 -4.65 8.50 -3.09
CA ILE A 104 -3.93 8.61 -1.84
C ILE A 104 -4.36 7.47 -0.93
N SER A 105 -3.40 6.80 -0.28
CA SER A 105 -3.69 5.86 0.81
C SER A 105 -3.29 6.43 2.17
N THR A 106 -4.09 6.11 3.19
CA THR A 106 -3.86 6.44 4.59
C THR A 106 -4.52 5.39 5.47
N LEU A 107 -3.99 5.18 6.67
CA LEU A 107 -4.70 4.46 7.72
C LEU A 107 -5.92 5.27 8.21
N PRO A 108 -7.04 4.60 8.57
CA PRO A 108 -8.27 5.27 8.99
C PRO A 108 -8.12 6.04 10.32
N ASP A 109 -7.35 5.47 11.26
CA ASP A 109 -7.25 5.96 12.64
C ASP A 109 -5.86 6.55 12.99
N HIS A 110 -5.19 7.14 12.00
CA HIS A 110 -3.86 7.72 12.19
C HIS A 110 -3.83 9.24 11.97
N GLY A 111 -3.37 10.00 12.97
CA GLY A 111 -3.06 11.43 12.86
C GLY A 111 -4.23 12.35 12.46
N ASP A 112 -5.48 11.87 12.58
CA ASP A 112 -6.68 12.51 12.03
C ASP A 112 -6.60 12.85 10.52
N ILE A 113 -5.71 12.15 9.78
CA ILE A 113 -5.45 12.42 8.36
C ILE A 113 -6.73 12.25 7.54
N LEU A 114 -7.44 11.13 7.73
CA LEU A 114 -8.70 10.85 7.04
C LEU A 114 -9.76 11.94 7.29
N LYS A 115 -9.93 12.36 8.55
CA LYS A 115 -10.89 13.42 8.92
C LYS A 115 -10.54 14.74 8.25
N ARG A 116 -9.25 15.08 8.16
CA ARG A 116 -8.79 16.32 7.50
C ARG A 116 -9.00 16.27 6.00
N LEU A 117 -8.75 15.12 5.36
CA LEU A 117 -9.07 14.90 3.95
C LEU A 117 -10.59 15.03 3.69
N GLN A 118 -11.42 14.50 4.58
CA GLN A 118 -12.89 14.66 4.53
C GLN A 118 -13.33 16.13 4.58
N LEU A 119 -12.74 16.93 5.47
CA LEU A 119 -13.01 18.36 5.54
C LEU A 119 -12.56 19.13 4.29
N ILE A 120 -11.39 18.79 3.73
CA ILE A 120 -10.84 19.46 2.54
C ILE A 120 -11.66 19.12 1.29
N LEU A 121 -12.05 17.85 1.13
CA LEU A 121 -12.78 17.35 -0.05
C LEU A 121 -14.32 17.43 0.10
N LYS A 122 -14.81 18.14 1.12
CA LYS A 122 -16.25 18.38 1.37
C LYS A 122 -17.10 17.12 1.51
N GLU A 123 -16.52 16.05 2.09
CA GLU A 123 -17.22 14.81 2.40
C GLU A 123 -17.89 14.12 1.18
N ASP A 124 -17.35 14.28 -0.03
CA ASP A 124 -17.85 13.54 -1.21
C ASP A 124 -17.54 12.04 -1.08
N GLU A 125 -18.55 11.24 -0.72
CA GLU A 125 -18.43 9.79 -0.51
C GLU A 125 -17.83 9.05 -1.72
N ASN A 126 -17.98 9.58 -2.95
CA ASN A 126 -17.45 8.93 -4.15
C ASN A 126 -15.91 9.01 -4.25
N LEU A 127 -15.26 9.82 -3.41
CA LEU A 127 -13.81 9.98 -3.38
C LEU A 127 -13.12 9.03 -2.37
N TYR A 128 -13.90 8.28 -1.58
CA TYR A 128 -13.37 7.42 -0.53
C TYR A 128 -13.65 5.95 -0.83
N VAL A 129 -12.59 5.13 -0.71
CA VAL A 129 -12.70 3.67 -0.81
C VAL A 129 -12.13 3.08 0.46
N ASN A 130 -13.01 2.53 1.29
CA ASN A 130 -12.58 1.76 2.46
C ASN A 130 -12.16 0.35 2.02
N VAL A 131 -11.04 -0.14 2.55
CA VAL A 131 -10.56 -1.50 2.31
C VAL A 131 -10.77 -2.29 3.60
N PRO A 132 -11.90 -3.01 3.73
CA PRO A 132 -12.18 -3.74 4.96
C PRO A 132 -11.30 -5.00 5.07
N PRO A 133 -11.23 -5.57 6.29
CA PRO A 133 -10.69 -6.91 6.51
C PRO A 133 -11.43 -7.97 5.69
N PHE A 134 -10.80 -9.13 5.50
CA PHE A 134 -11.42 -10.24 4.81
C PHE A 134 -12.61 -10.80 5.60
N GLU A 135 -13.72 -10.99 4.89
CA GLU A 135 -14.82 -11.81 5.39
C GLU A 135 -14.41 -13.29 5.40
N PRO A 136 -14.76 -14.06 6.44
CA PRO A 136 -14.40 -15.48 6.55
C PRO A 136 -14.80 -16.32 5.32
N ALA A 137 -15.92 -15.98 4.67
CA ALA A 137 -16.39 -16.66 3.45
C ALA A 137 -15.47 -16.43 2.23
N THR A 138 -14.81 -15.27 2.17
CA THR A 138 -13.95 -14.87 1.06
C THR A 138 -12.54 -15.41 1.20
N VAL A 139 -12.08 -15.67 2.43
CA VAL A 139 -10.74 -16.20 2.75
C VAL A 139 -10.45 -17.48 1.99
N GLU A 140 -11.40 -18.41 1.95
CA GLU A 140 -11.22 -19.68 1.25
C GLU A 140 -11.08 -19.51 -0.25
N LEU A 141 -11.84 -18.61 -0.85
CA LEU A 141 -11.71 -18.30 -2.28
C LEU A 141 -10.32 -17.71 -2.58
N VAL A 142 -9.91 -16.74 -1.77
CA VAL A 142 -8.65 -16.00 -1.94
C VAL A 142 -7.44 -16.93 -1.87
N TYR A 143 -7.32 -17.75 -0.83
CA TYR A 143 -6.15 -18.62 -0.75
C TYR A 143 -6.16 -19.72 -1.81
N ASN A 144 -7.33 -20.23 -2.20
CA ASN A 144 -7.41 -21.25 -3.24
C ASN A 144 -6.90 -20.69 -4.58
N ASP A 145 -7.24 -19.44 -4.90
CA ASP A 145 -6.75 -18.81 -6.12
C ASP A 145 -5.25 -18.52 -6.05
N TRP A 146 -4.73 -18.07 -4.91
CA TRP A 146 -3.28 -17.90 -4.72
C TRP A 146 -2.52 -19.23 -4.80
N LEU A 147 -3.08 -20.33 -4.29
CA LEU A 147 -2.49 -21.67 -4.40
C LEU A 147 -2.45 -22.15 -5.85
N LYS A 148 -3.54 -21.96 -6.61
CA LYS A 148 -3.57 -22.25 -8.05
C LYS A 148 -2.49 -21.47 -8.80
N MET A 149 -2.35 -20.17 -8.51
CA MET A 149 -1.30 -19.34 -9.12
C MET A 149 0.12 -19.86 -8.85
N LYS A 150 0.37 -20.45 -7.66
CA LYS A 150 1.65 -21.08 -7.31
C LYS A 150 1.77 -22.55 -7.76
N ASN A 151 0.78 -23.11 -8.46
CA ASN A 151 0.68 -24.53 -8.79
C ASN A 151 0.83 -25.44 -7.55
N ARG A 152 0.22 -25.04 -6.43
CA ARG A 152 0.21 -25.77 -5.16
C ARG A 152 -1.20 -26.19 -4.79
N SER A 153 -1.30 -27.22 -3.95
CA SER A 153 -2.56 -27.70 -3.36
C SER A 153 -2.35 -28.12 -1.92
N LEU A 154 -3.39 -27.98 -1.10
CA LEU A 154 -3.38 -28.42 0.30
C LEU A 154 -4.04 -29.79 0.45
N SER A 155 -3.58 -30.57 1.42
CA SER A 155 -4.27 -31.80 1.83
C SER A 155 -5.60 -31.48 2.53
N PRO A 156 -6.55 -32.43 2.60
CA PRO A 156 -7.83 -32.22 3.29
C PRO A 156 -7.66 -31.83 4.77
N LYS A 157 -6.64 -32.37 5.45
CA LYS A 157 -6.34 -32.06 6.86
C LYS A 157 -5.85 -30.62 7.02
N GLN A 158 -4.92 -30.18 6.16
CA GLN A 158 -4.41 -28.81 6.17
C GLN A 158 -5.52 -27.80 5.86
N ARG A 159 -6.39 -28.10 4.89
CA ARG A 159 -7.52 -27.24 4.55
C ARG A 159 -8.51 -27.10 5.71
N LEU A 160 -8.83 -28.20 6.39
CA LEU A 160 -9.71 -28.19 7.56
C LEU A 160 -9.11 -27.37 8.70
N PHE A 161 -7.81 -27.50 8.95
CA PHE A 161 -7.10 -26.70 9.95
C PHE A 161 -7.20 -25.20 9.67
N ILE A 162 -6.89 -24.77 8.45
CA ILE A 162 -6.94 -23.36 8.06
C ILE A 162 -8.36 -22.83 8.21
N ASN A 163 -9.36 -23.57 7.72
CA ASN A 163 -10.75 -23.14 7.81
C ASN A 163 -11.23 -23.00 9.26
N ASN A 164 -10.77 -23.85 10.19
CA ASN A 164 -11.08 -23.70 11.62
C ASN A 164 -10.40 -22.47 12.20
N LEU A 165 -9.09 -22.30 11.95
CA LEU A 165 -8.31 -21.16 12.43
C LEU A 165 -8.84 -19.81 11.92
N MET A 166 -9.37 -19.78 10.70
CA MET A 166 -9.96 -18.57 10.13
C MET A 166 -11.37 -18.30 10.67
N LYS A 167 -12.16 -19.33 11.00
CA LYS A 167 -13.50 -19.17 11.59
C LYS A 167 -13.48 -18.65 13.02
N GLU A 168 -12.45 -18.98 13.79
CA GLU A 168 -12.30 -18.52 15.18
C GLU A 168 -11.90 -17.04 15.27
N ARG A 169 -11.58 -16.40 14.14
CA ARG A 169 -11.13 -15.00 14.09
C ARG A 169 -12.29 -14.05 13.89
N ASN A 170 -12.26 -12.96 14.64
CA ASN A 170 -13.17 -11.83 14.48
C ASN A 170 -12.81 -10.97 13.26
N GLU A 171 -11.51 -10.87 12.93
CA GLU A 171 -11.00 -9.99 11.87
C GLU A 171 -9.79 -10.63 11.19
N ILE A 172 -9.75 -10.59 9.86
CA ILE A 172 -8.68 -11.19 9.06
C ILE A 172 -8.07 -10.11 8.16
N LEU A 173 -7.00 -9.49 8.65
CA LEU A 173 -6.31 -8.44 7.92
C LEU A 173 -5.65 -9.01 6.64
N PRO A 174 -5.63 -8.25 5.53
CA PRO A 174 -4.99 -8.72 4.29
C PRO A 174 -3.52 -9.09 4.45
N LEU A 175 -2.77 -8.32 5.25
CA LEU A 175 -1.37 -8.61 5.55
C LEU A 175 -1.21 -9.93 6.32
N PHE A 176 -2.03 -10.16 7.35
CA PHE A 176 -2.04 -11.43 8.08
C PHE A 176 -2.28 -12.59 7.12
N MET A 177 -3.30 -12.47 6.28
CA MET A 177 -3.66 -13.51 5.31
C MET A 177 -2.51 -13.79 4.32
N LYS A 178 -1.82 -12.75 3.88
CA LYS A 178 -0.67 -12.87 2.98
C LYS A 178 0.52 -13.59 3.65
N LEU A 179 0.87 -13.22 4.87
CA LEU A 179 1.95 -13.87 5.63
C LEU A 179 1.62 -15.34 5.90
N PHE A 180 0.40 -15.60 6.33
CA PHE A 180 -0.07 -16.97 6.58
C PHE A 180 -0.11 -17.81 5.28
N PHE A 181 -0.48 -17.20 4.15
CA PHE A 181 -0.39 -17.85 2.85
C PHE A 181 1.06 -18.23 2.49
N ASP A 182 2.02 -17.37 2.77
CA ASP A 182 3.43 -17.66 2.50
C ASP A 182 3.95 -18.79 3.41
N ILE A 183 3.49 -18.88 4.65
CA ILE A 183 3.74 -20.03 5.52
C ILE A 183 3.19 -21.32 4.89
N MET A 184 1.90 -21.37 4.58
CA MET A 184 1.27 -22.62 4.07
C MET A 184 1.72 -23.00 2.66
N SER A 185 2.17 -22.04 1.85
CA SER A 185 2.76 -22.31 0.53
C SER A 185 4.00 -23.19 0.59
N THR A 186 4.65 -23.27 1.76
CA THR A 186 5.84 -24.10 1.96
C THR A 186 5.54 -25.54 2.37
N TRP A 187 4.29 -25.85 2.72
CA TRP A 187 3.92 -27.18 3.19
C TRP A 187 3.91 -28.21 2.07
N HIS A 188 4.40 -29.40 2.40
CA HIS A 188 4.19 -30.62 1.63
C HIS A 188 2.95 -31.35 2.14
N SER A 189 2.40 -32.25 1.32
CA SER A 189 1.19 -33.01 1.69
C SER A 189 1.40 -33.95 2.88
N TYR A 190 2.66 -34.31 3.17
CA TYR A 190 3.06 -35.18 4.27
C TYR A 190 3.56 -34.43 5.50
N ASP A 191 3.72 -33.10 5.42
CA ASP A 191 4.20 -32.32 6.57
C ASP A 191 3.13 -32.32 7.68
N PRO A 192 3.50 -32.62 8.93
CA PRO A 192 2.60 -32.43 10.05
C PRO A 192 2.28 -30.94 10.21
N ILE A 193 1.08 -30.65 10.67
CA ILE A 193 0.69 -29.28 11.01
C ILE A 193 1.42 -28.91 12.30
N ASP A 194 2.19 -27.83 12.25
CA ASP A 194 2.89 -27.29 13.41
C ASP A 194 1.89 -26.71 14.41
N GLU A 195 1.93 -27.20 15.65
CA GLU A 195 1.01 -26.77 16.71
C GLU A 195 1.16 -25.28 17.03
N ASN A 196 2.35 -24.68 16.85
CA ASN A 196 2.55 -23.25 17.09
C ASN A 196 1.72 -22.37 16.14
N LEU A 197 1.20 -22.93 15.04
CA LEU A 197 0.35 -22.19 14.10
C LEU A 197 -1.01 -21.84 14.69
N THR A 198 -1.52 -22.60 15.68
CA THR A 198 -2.78 -22.26 16.36
C THR A 198 -2.66 -21.02 17.23
N ASP A 199 -1.46 -20.71 17.69
CA ASP A 199 -1.20 -19.59 18.58
C ASP A 199 -1.02 -18.26 17.85
N LEU A 200 -0.86 -18.29 16.52
CA LEU A 200 -0.77 -17.07 15.73
C LEU A 200 -2.10 -16.35 15.83
N LYS A 201 -2.16 -15.13 16.35
CA LYS A 201 -3.40 -14.35 16.45
C LYS A 201 -3.29 -13.05 15.66
N GLU A 202 -2.13 -12.43 15.70
CA GLU A 202 -1.88 -11.14 15.09
C GLU A 202 -0.85 -11.23 13.96
N VAL A 203 -0.71 -10.15 13.20
CA VAL A 203 0.32 -10.02 12.15
C VAL A 203 1.71 -10.26 12.73
N ASP A 204 1.97 -9.72 13.92
CA ASP A 204 3.25 -9.83 14.62
C ASP A 204 3.61 -11.29 14.93
N ASP A 205 2.63 -12.12 15.27
CA ASP A 205 2.86 -13.54 15.52
C ASP A 205 3.30 -14.25 14.25
N CYS A 206 2.66 -13.95 13.11
CA CYS A 206 3.09 -14.48 11.81
C CYS A 206 4.52 -14.05 11.46
N ILE A 207 4.89 -12.81 11.72
CA ILE A 207 6.25 -12.31 11.48
C ILE A 207 7.26 -13.05 12.37
N ARG A 208 6.98 -13.18 13.66
CA ARG A 208 7.83 -13.93 14.61
C ARG A 208 8.00 -15.38 14.17
N TYR A 209 6.93 -16.03 13.76
CA TYR A 209 6.96 -17.40 13.26
C TYR A 209 7.85 -17.55 12.01
N LEU A 210 7.72 -16.62 11.05
CA LEU A 210 8.55 -16.61 9.85
C LEU A 210 10.03 -16.40 10.20
N PHE A 211 10.34 -15.50 11.13
CA PHE A 211 11.71 -15.27 11.60
C PHE A 211 12.30 -16.49 12.31
N GLN A 212 11.53 -17.16 13.17
CA GLN A 212 11.96 -18.41 13.81
C GLN A 212 12.27 -19.50 12.77
N ARG A 213 11.44 -19.63 11.72
CA ARG A 213 11.72 -20.57 10.63
C ARG A 213 12.99 -20.22 9.86
N LEU A 214 13.20 -18.96 9.52
CA LEU A 214 14.43 -18.50 8.86
C LEU A 214 15.66 -18.79 9.73
N GLN A 215 15.55 -18.59 11.04
CA GLN A 215 16.60 -18.90 12.00
C GLN A 215 16.98 -20.39 12.00
N ILE A 216 16.00 -21.28 11.93
CA ILE A 216 16.21 -22.73 11.84
C ILE A 216 16.89 -23.11 10.52
N ILE A 217 16.46 -22.53 9.40
CA ILE A 217 16.99 -22.83 8.06
C ILE A 217 18.45 -22.33 7.91
N HIS A 218 18.73 -21.11 8.37
CA HIS A 218 19.99 -20.42 8.09
C HIS A 218 20.99 -20.43 9.26
N ASN A 219 20.72 -21.16 10.34
CA ASN A 219 21.46 -21.13 11.61
C ASN A 219 21.31 -19.81 12.37
N THR A 220 21.02 -19.93 13.68
CA THR A 220 20.85 -18.84 14.63
C THR A 220 21.94 -17.77 14.56
N VAL A 221 23.21 -18.16 14.41
CA VAL A 221 24.32 -17.21 14.43
C VAL A 221 24.33 -16.33 13.19
N LEU A 222 24.05 -16.90 12.02
CA LEU A 222 24.00 -16.13 10.77
C LEU A 222 22.77 -15.23 10.75
N PHE A 223 21.60 -15.77 11.11
CA PHE A 223 20.34 -15.02 11.13
C PHE A 223 20.39 -13.83 12.09
N SER A 224 20.82 -14.04 13.34
CA SER A 224 20.92 -12.96 14.34
C SER A 224 21.88 -11.85 13.92
N ARG A 225 23.04 -12.21 13.34
CA ARG A 225 24.00 -11.22 12.84
C ARG A 225 23.47 -10.45 11.64
N ALA A 226 22.76 -11.10 10.73
CA ALA A 226 22.14 -10.44 9.59
C ALA A 226 21.05 -9.45 10.03
N LEU A 227 20.27 -9.81 11.06
CA LEU A 227 19.19 -8.96 11.58
C LEU A 227 19.71 -7.65 12.20
N CYS A 228 20.94 -7.62 12.74
CA CYS A 228 21.54 -6.39 13.27
C CYS A 228 21.82 -5.31 12.21
N TYR A 229 21.76 -5.65 10.91
CA TYR A 229 21.97 -4.72 9.80
C TYR A 229 20.67 -4.21 9.17
N MET A 230 19.51 -4.71 9.61
CA MET A 230 18.18 -4.25 9.16
C MET A 230 17.58 -3.29 10.18
#